data_AF-M1CGJ2-F1
#
_entry.id   AF-M1CGJ2-F1
#
_cell.length_a   1.000
_cell.length_b   1.000
_cell.length_c   1.000
_cell.angle_alpha   90.00
_cell.angle_beta   90.00
_cell.angle_gamma   90.00
#
_symmetry.space_group_name_H-M   'P 1'
#
loop_
_entity.id
_entity.type
_entity.pdbx_description
1 polymer ?
#
loop_
_entity_poly.entity_id
_entity_poly.type
_entity_poly.pdbx_seq_one_letter_code
_entity_poly.pdbx_strand_id
1 'polypeptide(L)'
;MDRWTGILKVPLYNTYYRVAASLCLSPSSKSLSAKSVISGKHKEPYQAEVSTSSSSTPRSLLLGFSKGGTVLNQLVTELGFAPVQLTEDVPLANKNVTIGGFSSQPQDQIIPNSKDGFLNSIAEFHYVDVGLNTEGAYVTNQDVIHKISDRLVQGAPGIRFFLHGTPRQWCDRDRIWIRKEKDEFFRLLKEATRKNMGKLYIRERLYFGNKLPDLQIHFEIIEHLDVS
;
A
#
# COMPACT_ATOMS: atom_id res chain seq x y z
N MET A 1 16.48 19.05 3.90
CA MET A 1 16.20 17.66 3.48
C MET A 1 16.00 17.67 1.99
N ASP A 2 16.94 17.12 1.23
CA ASP A 2 16.86 17.12 -0.23
C ASP A 2 15.77 16.15 -0.70
N ARG A 3 14.89 16.65 -1.56
CA ARG A 3 13.75 15.90 -2.12
C ARG A 3 14.25 15.12 -3.33
N TRP A 4 14.20 13.79 -3.25
CA TRP A 4 14.57 12.91 -4.37
C TRP A 4 13.33 12.50 -5.15
N THR A 5 13.41 12.53 -6.49
CA THR A 5 12.33 12.12 -7.40
C THR A 5 12.85 11.04 -8.34
N GLY A 6 12.03 10.02 -8.58
CA GLY A 6 12.29 8.99 -9.60
C GLY A 6 10.98 8.43 -10.12
N ILE A 7 10.93 8.18 -11.42
CA ILE A 7 9.74 7.68 -12.11
C ILE A 7 10.04 6.27 -12.61
N LEU A 8 9.38 5.27 -12.03
CA LEU A 8 9.38 3.91 -12.57
C LEU A 8 8.24 3.80 -13.58
N LYS A 9 8.58 3.71 -14.88
CA LYS A 9 7.60 3.42 -15.93
C LYS A 9 7.52 1.91 -16.13
N VAL A 10 6.42 1.30 -15.71
CA VAL A 10 6.13 -0.12 -15.96
C VAL A 10 5.12 -0.21 -17.12
N PRO A 11 5.45 -0.83 -18.26
CA PRO A 11 4.47 -1.06 -19.32
C PRO A 11 3.40 -2.06 -18.85
N LEU A 12 2.12 -1.72 -19.07
CA LEU A 12 0.95 -2.44 -18.56
C LEU A 12 0.23 -3.19 -19.68
N TYR A 13 -0.11 -4.46 -19.44
CA TYR A 13 -0.81 -5.39 -20.34
C TYR A 13 -1.94 -6.21 -19.66
N ASN A 14 -2.28 -6.00 -18.37
CA ASN A 14 -3.25 -6.79 -17.60
C ASN A 14 -3.81 -6.06 -16.37
N THR A 15 -4.86 -6.62 -15.75
CA THR A 15 -5.69 -5.98 -14.71
C THR A 15 -5.14 -5.99 -13.27
N TYR A 16 -4.06 -6.73 -12.98
CA TYR A 16 -3.38 -6.68 -11.68
C TYR A 16 -1.87 -6.91 -11.83
N TYR A 17 -1.04 -6.06 -11.20
CA TYR A 17 0.41 -6.19 -11.19
C TYR A 17 0.98 -6.09 -9.77
N ARG A 18 1.82 -7.06 -9.40
CA ARG A 18 2.64 -7.01 -8.19
C ARG A 18 3.98 -6.37 -8.55
N VAL A 19 4.17 -5.09 -8.19
CA VAL A 19 5.45 -4.39 -8.35
C VAL A 19 6.19 -4.43 -7.01
N ALA A 20 7.21 -5.30 -6.91
CA ALA A 20 8.18 -5.23 -5.84
C ALA A 20 9.33 -4.30 -6.29
N ALA A 21 9.41 -3.10 -5.71
CA ALA A 21 10.51 -2.18 -5.94
C ALA A 21 11.45 -2.19 -4.73
N SER A 22 12.69 -2.61 -4.93
CA SER A 22 13.79 -2.36 -3.99
C SER A 22 14.46 -1.05 -4.39
N LEU A 23 14.47 -0.04 -3.51
CA LEU A 23 15.29 1.15 -3.72
C LEU A 23 16.77 0.78 -3.48
N CYS A 24 17.53 0.63 -4.57
CA CYS A 24 18.99 0.63 -4.50
C CYS A 24 19.48 2.09 -4.57
N LEU A 25 20.06 2.57 -3.46
CA LEU A 25 20.69 3.89 -3.40
C LEU A 25 22.17 3.74 -3.76
N SER A 26 22.59 4.31 -4.89
CA SER A 26 24.01 4.47 -5.23
C SER A 26 24.46 5.89 -4.85
N PRO A 27 25.48 6.08 -4.00
CA PRO A 27 25.97 7.41 -3.62
C PRO A 27 26.51 8.24 -4.82
N SER A 28 26.83 7.59 -5.94
CA SER A 28 27.48 8.21 -7.10
C SER A 28 26.53 8.65 -8.20
N SER A 29 25.24 8.28 -8.16
CA SER A 29 24.27 8.64 -9.19
C SER A 29 22.98 9.13 -8.56
N LYS A 30 22.61 10.39 -8.83
CA LYS A 30 21.32 10.99 -8.43
C LYS A 30 20.11 10.39 -9.19
N SER A 31 20.22 9.16 -9.70
CA SER A 31 19.17 8.46 -10.41
C SER A 31 18.82 7.14 -9.73
N LEU A 32 17.52 6.84 -9.68
CA LEU A 32 16.94 5.59 -9.18
C LEU A 32 16.98 4.55 -10.31
N SER A 33 17.68 3.42 -10.11
CA SER A 33 17.57 2.26 -11.01
C SER A 33 16.79 1.14 -10.33
N ALA A 34 15.68 0.71 -10.91
CA ALA A 34 14.94 -0.48 -10.50
C ALA A 34 15.26 -1.63 -11.48
N LYS A 35 15.58 -2.82 -10.97
CA LYS A 35 15.64 -4.05 -11.77
C LYS A 35 14.29 -4.76 -11.63
N SER A 36 13.57 -4.93 -12.73
CA SER A 36 12.34 -5.74 -12.75
C SER A 36 12.70 -7.22 -12.72
N VAL A 37 12.13 -7.97 -11.78
CA VAL A 37 12.13 -9.45 -11.80
C VAL A 37 10.68 -9.87 -12.05
N ILE A 38 10.40 -10.39 -13.25
CA ILE A 38 9.10 -10.91 -13.63
C ILE A 38 9.16 -12.42 -13.42
N SER A 39 8.36 -12.96 -12.49
CA SER A 39 8.03 -14.38 -12.44
C SER A 39 6.53 -14.51 -12.18
N GLY A 40 5.77 -14.78 -13.24
CA GLY A 40 4.35 -15.09 -13.18
C GLY A 40 4.08 -16.37 -13.95
N LYS A 41 3.64 -17.42 -13.26
CA LYS A 41 3.13 -18.65 -13.88
C LYS A 41 1.74 -18.37 -14.47
N HIS A 42 1.55 -18.75 -15.73
CA HIS A 42 0.29 -18.70 -16.46
C HIS A 42 -0.80 -19.55 -15.77
N LYS A 43 -2.01 -18.99 -15.63
CA LYS A 43 -3.27 -19.75 -15.64
C LYS A 43 -4.31 -19.00 -16.48
N GLU A 44 -5.02 -19.76 -17.31
CA GLU A 44 -5.95 -19.32 -18.36
C GLU A 44 -7.20 -18.58 -17.87
N PRO A 45 -7.85 -17.77 -18.74
CA PRO A 45 -8.99 -16.93 -18.38
C PRO A 45 -10.33 -17.67 -18.43
N TYR A 46 -11.17 -17.43 -17.43
CA TYR A 46 -12.61 -17.76 -17.43
C TYR A 46 -13.42 -16.51 -17.83
N GLN A 47 -14.43 -16.70 -18.69
CA GLN A 47 -15.34 -15.65 -19.20
C GLN A 47 -16.67 -15.57 -18.43
N ALA A 48 -17.36 -14.43 -18.67
CA ALA A 48 -18.77 -14.07 -18.42
C ALA A 48 -19.05 -13.33 -17.08
N GLU A 49 -19.84 -12.26 -16.97
CA GLU A 49 -20.52 -11.34 -17.90
C GLU A 49 -21.22 -10.20 -17.08
N VAL A 50 -21.60 -9.12 -17.76
CA VAL A 50 -22.57 -8.04 -17.42
C VAL A 50 -22.22 -6.96 -16.36
N SER A 51 -22.26 -5.74 -16.86
CA SER A 51 -21.93 -4.44 -16.27
C SER A 51 -22.88 -3.97 -15.15
N THR A 52 -22.28 -3.50 -14.05
CA THR A 52 -22.82 -2.39 -13.25
C THR A 52 -21.83 -1.23 -13.37
N SER A 53 -22.31 -0.02 -13.66
CA SER A 53 -21.47 1.19 -13.76
C SER A 53 -20.85 1.54 -12.40
N SER A 54 -19.78 0.84 -12.02
CA SER A 54 -18.89 1.30 -10.97
C SER A 54 -17.94 2.29 -11.62
N SER A 55 -17.97 3.55 -11.18
CA SER A 55 -16.80 4.43 -11.31
C SER A 55 -15.64 3.72 -10.61
N SER A 56 -14.90 2.89 -11.34
CA SER A 56 -13.83 2.08 -10.78
C SER A 56 -12.61 2.98 -10.68
N THR A 57 -12.56 3.79 -9.63
CA THR A 57 -11.31 4.46 -9.29
C THR A 57 -10.24 3.37 -9.09
N PRO A 58 -9.08 3.48 -9.76
CA PRO A 58 -8.04 2.45 -9.67
C PRO A 58 -7.60 2.33 -8.21
N ARG A 59 -7.48 1.09 -7.71
CA ARG A 59 -7.05 0.81 -6.33
C ARG A 59 -5.57 0.43 -6.33
N SER A 60 -4.79 1.13 -5.50
CA SER A 60 -3.35 0.89 -5.34
C SER A 60 -3.08 -0.06 -4.18
N LEU A 61 -2.29 -1.11 -4.44
CA LEU A 61 -1.76 -2.03 -3.43
C LEU A 61 -0.27 -1.76 -3.28
N LEU A 62 0.18 -1.45 -2.06
CA LEU A 62 1.57 -1.10 -1.78
C LEU A 62 2.28 -2.19 -0.99
N LEU A 63 3.46 -2.58 -1.45
CA LEU A 63 4.27 -3.62 -0.83
C LEU A 63 5.64 -3.07 -0.42
N GLY A 64 5.98 -3.19 0.87
CA GLY A 64 7.24 -2.75 1.44
C GLY A 64 8.02 -3.93 1.98
N PHE A 65 9.01 -4.40 1.22
CA PHE A 65 9.87 -5.51 1.63
C PHE A 65 11.12 -5.03 2.36
N SER A 66 11.53 -5.68 3.45
CA SER A 66 12.76 -5.36 4.18
C SER A 66 12.75 -3.90 4.63
N LYS A 67 13.71 -3.09 4.19
CA LYS A 67 13.73 -1.64 4.46
C LYS A 67 12.59 -0.87 3.79
N GLY A 68 11.91 -1.44 2.80
CA GLY A 68 10.74 -0.82 2.15
C GLY A 68 9.57 -0.55 3.09
N GLY A 69 9.51 -1.20 4.25
CA GLY A 69 8.53 -0.87 5.29
C GLY A 69 8.63 0.57 5.81
N THR A 70 9.82 1.19 5.79
CA THR A 70 9.96 2.60 6.21
C THR A 70 9.33 3.56 5.22
N VAL A 71 9.37 3.22 3.94
CA VAL A 71 8.65 3.97 2.89
C VAL A 71 7.14 3.85 3.13
N LEU A 72 6.67 2.65 3.51
CA LEU A 72 5.26 2.50 3.89
C LEU A 72 4.90 3.33 5.13
N ASN A 73 5.78 3.41 6.15
CA ASN A 73 5.53 4.26 7.33
C ASN A 73 5.31 5.73 6.95
N GLN A 74 6.11 6.25 6.02
CA GLN A 74 5.93 7.60 5.48
C GLN A 74 4.60 7.71 4.73
N LEU A 75 4.26 6.75 3.86
CA LEU A 75 3.02 6.78 3.09
C LEU A 75 1.76 6.62 3.95
N VAL A 76 1.81 5.82 5.02
CA VAL A 76 0.73 5.71 6.02
C VAL A 76 0.55 7.04 6.74
N THR A 77 1.66 7.70 7.10
CA THR A 77 1.64 9.03 7.71
C THR A 77 1.02 10.04 6.76
N GLU A 78 1.56 10.18 5.55
CA GLU A 78 1.05 11.11 4.55
C GLU A 78 -0.40 10.83 4.19
N LEU A 79 -0.79 9.56 4.10
CA LEU A 79 -2.17 9.17 3.94
C LEU A 79 -2.98 9.78 5.08
N GLY A 80 -2.72 9.45 6.35
CA GLY A 80 -3.49 9.96 7.50
C GLY A 80 -3.79 11.46 7.48
N PHE A 81 -2.84 12.28 7.00
CA PHE A 81 -2.99 13.74 6.92
C PHE A 81 -3.51 14.28 5.57
N ALA A 82 -3.68 13.44 4.56
CA ALA A 82 -4.22 13.84 3.26
C ALA A 82 -5.73 14.14 3.34
N PRO A 83 -6.22 15.14 2.57
CA PRO A 83 -7.63 15.46 2.53
C PRO A 83 -8.45 14.29 1.98
N VAL A 84 -9.61 14.05 2.60
CA VAL A 84 -10.61 13.12 2.08
C VAL A 84 -11.29 13.78 0.89
N GLN A 85 -11.09 13.23 -0.30
CA GLN A 85 -11.88 13.62 -1.46
C GLN A 85 -13.25 12.95 -1.32
N LEU A 86 -14.24 13.72 -0.87
CA LEU A 86 -15.62 13.28 -0.93
C LEU A 86 -16.00 13.20 -2.41
N THR A 87 -16.41 12.02 -2.85
CA THR A 87 -17.20 11.94 -4.09
C THR A 87 -18.54 12.58 -3.78
N GLU A 88 -18.63 13.90 -3.98
CA GLU A 88 -19.94 14.52 -4.11
C GLU A 88 -20.60 13.87 -5.32
N ASP A 89 -21.58 13.01 -5.07
CA ASP A 89 -22.58 12.68 -6.07
C ASP A 89 -23.30 13.99 -6.39
N VAL A 90 -22.76 14.76 -7.34
CA VAL A 90 -23.44 15.93 -7.86
C VAL A 90 -24.76 15.43 -8.42
N PRO A 91 -25.92 15.83 -7.86
CA PRO A 91 -27.20 15.39 -8.37
C PRO A 91 -27.27 15.77 -9.85
N LEU A 92 -27.62 14.80 -10.68
CA LEU A 92 -27.84 14.94 -12.10
C LEU A 92 -29.08 15.82 -12.34
N ALA A 93 -28.98 17.10 -12.05
CA ALA A 93 -29.99 18.10 -12.34
C ALA A 93 -29.25 19.42 -12.61
N ASN A 94 -29.27 19.82 -13.88
CA ASN A 94 -28.85 21.11 -14.44
C ASN A 94 -27.47 21.14 -15.12
N LYS A 95 -27.32 20.37 -16.20
CA LYS A 95 -26.48 20.78 -17.33
C LYS A 95 -27.30 20.79 -18.62
N ASN A 96 -28.15 21.79 -18.75
CA ASN A 96 -28.64 22.20 -20.07
C ASN A 96 -28.09 23.60 -20.38
N VAL A 97 -27.46 23.67 -21.55
CA VAL A 97 -27.05 24.87 -22.31
C VAL A 97 -25.78 25.58 -21.82
N THR A 98 -24.64 25.28 -22.46
CA THR A 98 -23.97 26.23 -23.38
C THR A 98 -22.97 25.47 -24.26
N ILE A 99 -22.93 25.88 -25.51
CA ILE A 99 -22.34 25.28 -26.71
C ILE A 99 -20.79 25.28 -26.67
N GLY A 100 -20.17 24.20 -27.15
CA GLY A 100 -18.81 24.23 -27.71
C GLY A 100 -17.65 24.05 -26.73
N GLY A 101 -17.51 22.85 -26.15
CA GLY A 101 -16.29 22.44 -25.48
C GLY A 101 -16.26 20.92 -25.38
N PHE A 102 -15.20 20.31 -25.92
CA PHE A 102 -14.93 18.87 -25.80
C PHE A 102 -15.10 18.45 -24.33
N SER A 103 -16.21 17.78 -24.01
CA SER A 103 -16.36 17.11 -22.72
C SER A 103 -15.37 15.95 -22.72
N SER A 104 -14.22 16.16 -22.08
CA SER A 104 -13.34 15.06 -21.70
C SER A 104 -14.16 14.13 -20.82
N GLN A 105 -14.65 13.04 -21.42
CA GLN A 105 -15.02 11.82 -20.71
C GLN A 105 -13.92 11.56 -19.65
N PRO A 106 -14.26 11.05 -18.45
CA PRO A 106 -13.23 10.54 -17.57
C PRO A 106 -12.60 9.37 -18.32
N GLN A 107 -11.49 9.63 -19.01
CA GLN A 107 -10.62 8.56 -19.48
C GLN A 107 -10.31 7.73 -18.25
N ASP A 108 -10.43 6.41 -18.37
CA ASP A 108 -10.02 5.43 -17.36
C ASP A 108 -8.52 5.62 -17.06
N GLN A 109 -8.19 6.64 -16.28
CA GLN A 109 -6.83 7.01 -15.95
C GLN A 109 -6.39 6.09 -14.82
N ILE A 110 -5.80 4.96 -15.21
CA ILE A 110 -5.22 3.95 -14.32
C ILE A 110 -4.14 4.56 -13.40
N ILE A 111 -3.50 5.66 -13.83
CA ILE A 111 -2.41 6.31 -13.11
C ILE A 111 -2.93 7.59 -12.43
N PRO A 112 -2.77 7.74 -11.11
CA PRO A 112 -3.09 8.98 -10.42
C PRO A 112 -2.27 10.16 -10.96
N ASN A 113 -2.95 11.26 -11.26
CA ASN A 113 -2.33 12.48 -11.80
C ASN A 113 -1.95 13.50 -10.70
N SER A 114 -2.23 13.19 -9.44
CA SER A 114 -1.91 14.03 -8.28
C SER A 114 -1.49 13.18 -7.08
N LYS A 115 -0.76 13.82 -6.15
CA LYS A 115 -0.37 13.19 -4.88
C LYS A 115 -1.59 12.72 -4.09
N ASP A 116 -2.60 13.58 -3.94
CA ASP A 116 -3.80 13.26 -3.17
C ASP A 116 -4.64 12.19 -3.87
N GLY A 117 -4.71 12.22 -5.20
CA GLY A 117 -5.32 11.14 -5.97
C GLY A 117 -4.60 9.80 -5.76
N PHE A 118 -3.27 9.80 -5.72
CA PHE A 118 -2.50 8.60 -5.41
C PHE A 118 -2.77 8.11 -3.99
N LEU A 119 -2.65 8.97 -2.99
CA LEU A 119 -2.89 8.58 -1.59
C LEU A 119 -4.31 8.04 -1.38
N ASN A 120 -5.33 8.73 -1.92
CA ASN A 120 -6.72 8.28 -1.84
C ASN A 120 -7.02 7.02 -2.65
N SER A 121 -6.17 6.64 -3.60
CA SER A 121 -6.27 5.36 -4.32
C SER A 121 -5.77 4.17 -3.50
N ILE A 122 -5.00 4.38 -2.43
CA ILE A 122 -4.38 3.28 -1.67
C ILE A 122 -5.44 2.47 -0.94
N ALA A 123 -5.54 1.19 -1.31
CA ALA A 123 -6.44 0.24 -0.69
C ALA A 123 -5.74 -0.64 0.34
N GLU A 124 -4.46 -0.96 0.13
CA GLU A 124 -3.76 -1.98 0.89
C GLU A 124 -2.30 -1.65 1.14
N PHE A 125 -1.85 -1.90 2.37
CA PHE A 125 -0.46 -1.86 2.78
C PHE A 125 0.01 -3.27 3.15
N HIS A 126 1.03 -3.77 2.46
CA HIS A 126 1.68 -5.04 2.74
C HIS A 126 3.10 -4.79 3.26
N TYR A 127 3.26 -4.87 4.58
CA TYR A 127 4.57 -4.87 5.23
C TYR A 127 5.15 -6.28 5.13
N VAL A 128 6.21 -6.48 4.36
CA VAL A 128 6.78 -7.81 4.11
C VAL A 128 8.18 -7.94 4.70
N ASP A 129 8.27 -8.80 5.71
CA ASP A 129 9.50 -9.12 6.43
C ASP A 129 10.37 -7.88 6.69
N VAL A 130 9.68 -6.86 7.22
CA VAL A 130 10.24 -5.53 7.44
C VAL A 130 11.23 -5.59 8.57
N GLY A 131 12.37 -4.94 8.37
CA GLY A 131 13.43 -4.89 9.35
C GLY A 131 14.37 -3.72 9.13
N LEU A 132 14.89 -3.22 10.24
CA LEU A 132 15.90 -2.16 10.31
C LEU A 132 16.97 -2.55 11.34
N ASN A 133 18.12 -1.87 11.25
CA ASN A 133 19.18 -1.97 12.25
C ASN A 133 18.99 -0.98 13.41
N THR A 134 17.92 -0.20 13.37
CA THR A 134 17.50 0.79 14.38
C THR A 134 15.98 0.72 14.53
N GLU A 135 15.44 1.44 15.52
CA GLU A 135 14.01 1.68 15.65
C GLU A 135 13.42 2.38 14.40
N GLY A 136 12.10 2.26 14.21
CA GLY A 136 11.33 2.86 13.11
C GLY A 136 10.94 1.90 11.99
N ALA A 137 10.95 0.58 12.24
CA ALA A 137 10.51 -0.44 11.30
C ALA A 137 8.99 -0.38 11.06
N TYR A 138 8.20 -0.06 12.10
CA TYR A 138 6.73 0.08 12.00
C TYR A 138 6.23 1.40 12.62
N VAL A 139 5.03 1.83 12.24
CA VAL A 139 4.39 3.03 12.80
C VAL A 139 3.92 2.77 14.23
N THR A 140 4.51 3.46 15.20
CA THR A 140 4.11 3.42 16.62
C THR A 140 3.50 4.73 17.12
N ASN A 141 3.46 5.76 16.28
CA ASN A 141 2.85 7.04 16.62
C ASN A 141 1.32 6.94 16.58
N GLN A 142 0.68 7.09 17.74
CA GLN A 142 -0.77 6.99 17.90
C GLN A 142 -1.55 8.07 17.13
N ASP A 143 -0.99 9.28 16.97
CA ASP A 143 -1.65 10.37 16.23
C ASP A 143 -1.81 10.00 14.74
N VAL A 144 -0.82 9.31 14.16
CA VAL A 144 -0.91 8.83 12.78
C VAL A 144 -2.07 7.86 12.61
N ILE A 145 -2.22 6.91 13.54
CA ILE A 145 -3.30 5.91 13.50
C ILE A 145 -4.66 6.56 13.78
N HIS A 146 -4.70 7.55 14.67
CA HIS A 146 -5.89 8.36 14.92
C HIS A 146 -6.33 9.09 13.65
N LYS A 147 -5.40 9.72 12.92
CA LYS A 147 -5.69 10.38 11.64
C LYS A 147 -6.16 9.43 10.55
N ILE A 148 -5.61 8.22 10.48
CA ILE A 148 -6.15 7.16 9.63
C ILE A 148 -7.58 6.77 10.06
N SER A 149 -7.88 6.72 11.35
CA SER A 149 -9.25 6.47 11.80
C SER A 149 -10.20 7.61 11.42
N ASP A 150 -9.81 8.86 11.68
CA ASP A 150 -10.62 10.05 11.39
C ASP A 150 -11.01 10.12 9.92
N ARG A 151 -10.07 9.84 9.00
CA ARG A 151 -10.36 9.85 7.55
C ARG A 151 -11.50 8.88 7.19
N LEU A 152 -11.51 7.69 7.81
CA LEU A 152 -12.43 6.60 7.46
C LEU A 152 -13.83 6.92 7.97
N VAL A 153 -13.91 7.54 9.15
CA VAL A 153 -15.14 8.11 9.71
C VAL A 153 -15.67 9.24 8.82
N GLN A 154 -14.78 10.09 8.28
CA GLN A 154 -15.12 11.18 7.35
C GLN A 154 -15.58 10.70 5.96
N GLY A 155 -15.61 9.39 5.70
CA GLY A 155 -16.17 8.85 4.45
C GLY A 155 -15.15 8.31 3.47
N ALA A 156 -13.85 8.34 3.77
CA ALA A 156 -12.84 7.78 2.88
C ALA A 156 -13.08 6.27 2.61
N PRO A 157 -12.60 5.74 1.46
CA PRO A 157 -12.63 4.32 1.17
C PRO A 157 -11.93 3.49 2.25
N GLY A 158 -12.38 2.25 2.43
CA GLY A 158 -11.77 1.33 3.38
C GLY A 158 -10.34 0.93 2.99
N ILE A 159 -9.52 0.70 4.01
CA ILE A 159 -8.09 0.41 3.91
C ILE A 159 -7.73 -0.87 4.66
N ARG A 160 -6.80 -1.64 4.09
CA ARG A 160 -6.31 -2.90 4.65
C ARG A 160 -4.82 -2.84 4.96
N PHE A 161 -4.44 -3.43 6.08
CA PHE A 161 -3.06 -3.61 6.47
C PHE A 161 -2.76 -5.10 6.63
N PHE A 162 -1.64 -5.53 6.04
CA PHE A 162 -1.13 -6.88 6.17
C PHE A 162 0.32 -6.84 6.65
N LEU A 163 0.57 -7.47 7.80
CA LEU A 163 1.90 -7.63 8.36
C LEU A 163 2.35 -9.06 8.08
N HIS A 164 3.28 -9.22 7.14
CA HIS A 164 3.90 -10.49 6.78
C HIS A 164 5.30 -10.51 7.38
N GLY A 165 5.69 -11.58 8.04
CA GLY A 165 7.05 -11.69 8.53
C GLY A 165 7.49 -13.11 8.78
N THR A 166 8.78 -13.25 9.01
CA THR A 166 9.46 -14.51 9.27
C THR A 166 10.12 -14.49 10.65
N PRO A 167 10.53 -15.65 11.19
CA PRO A 167 11.39 -15.70 12.36
C PRO A 167 12.67 -14.86 12.25
N ARG A 168 13.19 -14.63 11.03
CA ARG A 168 14.40 -13.81 10.81
C ARG A 168 14.25 -12.38 11.29
N GLN A 169 13.08 -11.77 11.15
CA GLN A 169 12.82 -10.40 11.60
C GLN A 169 12.05 -10.37 12.92
N TRP A 170 10.99 -11.19 13.07
CA TRP A 170 10.10 -11.12 14.23
C TRP A 170 10.62 -11.86 15.47
N CYS A 171 11.60 -12.76 15.33
CA CYS A 171 12.21 -13.47 16.45
C CYS A 171 13.69 -13.11 16.65
N ASP A 172 14.15 -12.02 16.03
CA ASP A 172 15.53 -11.53 16.17
C ASP A 172 15.77 -11.00 17.60
N ARG A 173 16.70 -11.65 18.32
CA ARG A 173 17.03 -11.32 19.71
C ARG A 173 17.92 -10.08 19.84
N ASP A 174 18.66 -9.74 18.79
CA ASP A 174 19.53 -8.56 18.78
C ASP A 174 18.75 -7.32 18.34
N ARG A 175 17.66 -7.52 17.59
CA ARG A 175 16.79 -6.46 17.05
C ARG A 175 15.36 -6.56 17.58
N ILE A 176 15.23 -6.69 18.91
CA ILE A 176 13.94 -6.88 19.60
C ILE A 176 12.90 -5.78 19.30
N TRP A 177 13.35 -4.58 18.94
CA TRP A 177 12.46 -3.46 18.60
C TRP A 177 11.59 -3.77 17.39
N ILE A 178 12.05 -4.57 16.42
CA ILE A 178 11.26 -4.93 15.24
C ILE A 178 9.95 -5.60 15.65
N ARG A 179 10.03 -6.59 16.54
CA ARG A 179 8.85 -7.28 17.06
C ARG A 179 8.00 -6.35 17.92
N LYS A 180 8.62 -5.58 18.82
CA LYS A 180 7.90 -4.64 19.71
C LYS A 180 7.09 -3.60 18.91
N GLU A 181 7.71 -2.98 17.92
CA GLU A 181 7.06 -2.00 17.05
C GLU A 181 5.96 -2.63 16.19
N LYS A 182 6.20 -3.83 15.64
CA LYS A 182 5.15 -4.58 14.93
C LYS A 182 3.94 -4.86 15.81
N ASP A 183 4.18 -5.37 17.03
CA ASP A 183 3.12 -5.70 17.98
C ASP A 183 2.34 -4.44 18.39
N GLU A 184 3.03 -3.32 18.62
CA GLU A 184 2.41 -2.04 18.94
C GLU A 184 1.61 -1.47 17.76
N PHE A 185 2.17 -1.51 16.55
CA PHE A 185 1.46 -1.07 15.34
C PHE A 185 0.18 -1.89 15.11
N PHE A 186 0.27 -3.22 15.26
CA PHE A 186 -0.89 -4.10 15.17
C PHE A 186 -1.93 -3.75 16.24
N ARG A 187 -1.51 -3.52 17.48
CA ARG A 187 -2.39 -3.13 18.60
C ARG A 187 -3.13 -1.83 18.29
N LEU A 188 -2.42 -0.79 17.86
CA LEU A 188 -2.99 0.52 17.52
C LEU A 188 -4.01 0.41 16.36
N LEU A 189 -3.66 -0.30 15.28
CA LEU A 189 -4.58 -0.54 14.16
C LEU A 189 -5.81 -1.34 14.61
N LYS A 190 -5.61 -2.39 15.43
CA LYS A 190 -6.69 -3.22 15.94
C LYS A 190 -7.66 -2.42 16.82
N GLU A 191 -7.15 -1.53 17.65
CA GLU A 191 -7.97 -0.61 18.44
C GLU A 191 -8.79 0.32 17.53
N ALA A 192 -8.15 0.91 16.52
CA ALA A 192 -8.82 1.76 15.54
C ALA A 192 -9.92 1.03 14.76
N THR A 193 -9.80 -0.28 14.47
CA THR A 193 -10.85 -1.02 13.75
C THR A 193 -12.23 -0.93 14.40
N ARG A 194 -12.28 -0.82 15.74
CA ARG A 194 -13.53 -0.73 16.51
C ARG A 194 -14.33 0.54 16.21
N LYS A 195 -13.66 1.62 15.80
CA LYS A 195 -14.29 2.92 15.52
C LYS A 195 -14.73 3.08 14.06
N ASN A 196 -14.30 2.18 13.16
CA ASN A 196 -14.36 2.41 11.71
C ASN A 196 -15.39 1.53 10.98
N MET A 197 -16.34 0.89 11.70
CA MET A 197 -17.41 0.06 11.11
C MET A 197 -16.94 -0.95 10.04
N GLY A 198 -15.74 -1.54 10.22
CA GLY A 198 -15.17 -2.50 9.26
C GLY A 198 -14.43 -1.89 8.07
N LYS A 199 -14.34 -0.56 7.95
CA LYS A 199 -13.54 0.11 6.90
C LYS A 199 -12.04 0.01 7.11
N LEU A 200 -11.58 -0.31 8.33
CA LEU A 200 -10.20 -0.62 8.63
C LEU A 200 -10.05 -2.11 8.89
N TYR A 201 -9.19 -2.77 8.12
CA TYR A 201 -8.85 -4.17 8.29
C TYR A 201 -7.35 -4.33 8.57
N ILE A 202 -7.01 -5.25 9.47
CA ILE A 202 -5.62 -5.60 9.81
C ILE A 202 -5.50 -7.12 9.96
N ARG A 203 -4.46 -7.70 9.36
CA ARG A 203 -4.09 -9.10 9.50
C ARG A 203 -2.58 -9.25 9.65
N GLU A 204 -2.16 -10.19 10.48
CA GLU A 204 -0.77 -10.63 10.54
C GLU A 204 -0.63 -12.07 10.05
N ARG A 205 0.53 -12.39 9.47
CA ARG A 205 0.88 -13.73 9.01
C ARG A 205 2.36 -13.99 9.23
N LEU A 206 2.64 -14.98 10.07
CA LEU A 206 3.98 -15.54 10.24
C LEU A 206 4.21 -16.61 9.17
N TYR A 207 5.30 -16.46 8.42
CA TYR A 207 5.77 -17.44 7.44
C TYR A 207 6.94 -18.21 8.04
N PHE A 208 7.05 -19.50 7.68
CA PHE A 208 8.14 -20.37 8.11
C PHE A 208 8.31 -20.45 9.64
N GLY A 209 7.23 -20.40 10.41
CA GLY A 209 7.28 -20.41 11.89
C GLY A 209 7.94 -21.67 12.50
N ASN A 210 8.13 -22.72 11.70
CA ASN A 210 8.82 -23.95 12.06
C ASN A 210 10.29 -24.00 11.60
N LYS A 211 10.79 -23.01 10.85
CA LYS A 211 12.19 -22.92 10.42
C LYS A 211 13.01 -22.06 11.39
N LEU A 212 14.32 -22.30 11.44
CA LEU A 212 15.24 -21.43 12.18
C LEU A 212 15.37 -20.06 11.47
N PRO A 213 15.64 -18.97 12.22
CA PRO A 213 15.91 -17.67 11.63
C PRO A 213 17.17 -17.70 10.75
N ASP A 214 17.04 -17.41 9.45
CA ASP A 214 18.19 -17.26 8.55
C ASP A 214 17.93 -16.18 7.47
N LEU A 215 18.96 -15.84 6.69
CA LEU A 215 18.83 -14.84 5.64
C LEU A 215 18.08 -15.38 4.41
N GLN A 216 18.02 -16.69 4.21
CA GLN A 216 17.32 -17.28 3.07
C GLN A 216 15.81 -17.07 3.21
N ILE A 217 15.24 -17.35 4.40
CA ILE A 217 13.80 -17.17 4.65
C ILE A 217 13.37 -15.70 4.50
N HIS A 218 14.28 -14.75 4.74
CA HIS A 218 14.03 -13.32 4.50
C HIS A 218 13.63 -13.05 3.06
N PHE A 219 14.26 -13.70 2.09
CA PHE A 219 13.93 -13.53 0.67
C PHE A 219 12.86 -14.52 0.20
N GLU A 220 12.87 -15.75 0.72
CA GLU A 220 11.92 -16.83 0.35
C GLU A 220 10.46 -16.43 0.60
N ILE A 221 10.21 -15.56 1.58
CA ILE A 221 8.85 -15.06 1.86
C ILE A 221 8.21 -14.37 0.66
N ILE A 222 8.99 -13.68 -0.19
CA ILE A 222 8.48 -12.94 -1.36
C ILE A 222 7.76 -13.88 -2.33
N GLU A 223 8.28 -15.10 -2.48
CA GLU A 223 7.71 -16.13 -3.37
C GLU A 223 6.44 -16.77 -2.78
N HIS A 224 6.28 -16.70 -1.46
CA HIS A 224 5.14 -17.26 -0.72
C HIS A 224 4.08 -16.21 -0.37
N LEU A 225 4.29 -14.95 -0.79
CA LEU A 225 3.36 -13.87 -0.53
C LEU A 225 2.00 -14.13 -1.15
N ASP A 226 1.03 -14.21 -0.26
CA ASP A 226 -0.38 -14.28 -0.60
C ASP A 226 -0.96 -12.86 -0.60
N VAL A 227 -1.00 -12.26 -1.80
CA VAL A 227 -1.71 -11.02 -2.09
C VAL A 227 -2.97 -11.43 -2.83
N SER A 228 -4.09 -11.51 -2.10
CA SER A 228 -5.42 -11.86 -2.60
C SER A 228 -6.29 -10.62 -2.68
#